data_AF-A0AAV0U5K7-F1
#
_entry.id   AF-A0AAV0U5K7-F1
#
_cell.length_a   1.000
_cell.length_b   1.000
_cell.length_c   1.000
_cell.angle_alpha   90.00
_cell.angle_beta   90.00
_cell.angle_gamma   90.00
#
_symmetry.space_group_name_H-M   'P 1'
#
loop_
_entity.id
_entity.type
_entity.pdbx_description
1 polymer ?
#
loop_
_entity_poly.entity_id
_entity_poly.type
_entity_poly.pdbx_seq_one_letter_code
_entity_poly.pdbx_strand_id
1 'polypeptide(L)'
;MWSLLLLVLGVCVAFLQDKRTLRVEATTHTAARKAQTREGHSARGTSDWPSLLLHFTVKRSSMSLYGHSKFTMYATPIVSTARSRVMFDVYATVHDDKTAYNYTLVNGVAYLQSDPLVARSFPRSVRCVQSDFVDFPPIASILDALNEAVPVAELSGSIGSTIDCEGDSIYKVSVDGFDFALCASEHEGFKMYGSDMDIEVEYLDTRVRVVAPVVALDDDDDDDSAKLKCPGAL
;
A
#
# COMPACT_ATOMS: atom_id res chain seq x y z
N MET A 1 -56.06 -11.01 -28.76
CA MET A 1 -56.48 -10.16 -27.63
C MET A 1 -56.27 -10.94 -26.34
N TRP A 2 -55.25 -10.53 -25.58
CA TRP A 2 -55.12 -10.50 -24.10
C TRP A 2 -55.13 -11.78 -23.22
N SER A 3 -54.14 -11.73 -22.29
CA SER A 3 -54.01 -12.32 -20.94
C SER A 3 -53.75 -13.82 -20.78
N LEU A 4 -52.53 -14.21 -20.36
CA LEU A 4 -51.98 -14.29 -18.98
C LEU A 4 -52.45 -15.54 -18.22
N LEU A 5 -51.51 -16.47 -17.98
CA LEU A 5 -51.27 -17.01 -16.63
C LEU A 5 -49.86 -17.61 -16.56
N LEU A 6 -48.99 -16.91 -15.82
CA LEU A 6 -47.79 -17.44 -15.20
C LEU A 6 -48.21 -18.38 -14.06
N LEU A 7 -47.59 -19.55 -13.94
CA LEU A 7 -47.40 -20.19 -12.65
C LEU A 7 -46.01 -20.85 -12.63
N VAL A 8 -45.21 -20.30 -11.75
CA VAL A 8 -43.82 -20.58 -11.44
C VAL A 8 -43.73 -21.87 -10.64
N LEU A 9 -42.98 -22.84 -11.15
CA LEU A 9 -42.28 -23.85 -10.35
C LEU A 9 -40.83 -23.76 -10.81
N GLY A 10 -39.98 -23.04 -10.08
CA GLY A 10 -39.50 -23.53 -8.80
C GLY A 10 -38.27 -24.43 -9.00
N VAL A 11 -37.37 -24.04 -9.91
CA VAL A 11 -35.97 -24.48 -9.88
C VAL A 11 -35.17 -23.21 -9.67
N CYS A 12 -34.79 -22.98 -8.41
CA CYS A 12 -33.78 -21.98 -8.07
C CYS A 12 -32.55 -22.24 -8.94
N VAL A 13 -32.38 -21.43 -9.98
CA VAL A 13 -31.06 -21.10 -10.49
C VAL A 13 -30.42 -20.20 -9.43
N ALA A 14 -30.01 -20.83 -8.33
CA ALA A 14 -29.10 -20.26 -7.34
C ALA A 14 -27.73 -20.93 -7.48
N PHE A 15 -27.32 -21.17 -8.72
CA PHE A 15 -25.92 -21.30 -9.09
C PHE A 15 -25.59 -19.99 -9.81
N LEU A 16 -25.10 -18.97 -9.09
CA LEU A 16 -24.37 -17.82 -9.62
C LEU A 16 -24.11 -16.74 -8.54
N GLN A 17 -23.64 -17.13 -7.35
CA GLN A 17 -22.94 -16.19 -6.46
C GLN A 17 -21.82 -16.93 -5.71
N ASP A 18 -20.77 -17.33 -6.43
CA ASP A 18 -19.44 -17.33 -5.84
C ASP A 18 -18.52 -16.52 -6.75
N LYS A 19 -18.74 -15.20 -6.75
CA LYS A 19 -17.67 -14.29 -7.12
C LYS A 19 -16.73 -14.29 -5.92
N ARG A 20 -15.71 -15.15 -5.97
CA ARG A 20 -14.56 -15.10 -5.06
C ARG A 20 -13.83 -13.78 -5.26
N THR A 21 -14.41 -12.70 -4.73
CA THR A 21 -13.71 -11.44 -4.54
C THR A 21 -12.62 -11.73 -3.53
N LEU A 22 -11.36 -11.45 -3.90
CA LEU A 22 -10.27 -11.51 -2.94
C LEU A 22 -10.60 -10.51 -1.83
N ARG A 23 -10.93 -11.01 -0.64
CA ARG A 23 -10.97 -10.18 0.56
C ARG A 23 -9.66 -10.39 1.26
N VAL A 24 -8.82 -9.36 1.26
CA VAL A 24 -7.66 -9.35 2.15
C VAL A 24 -8.21 -9.14 3.56
N GLU A 25 -8.34 -10.23 4.31
CA GLU A 25 -8.74 -10.22 5.71
C GLU A 25 -7.49 -10.47 6.55
N ALA A 26 -7.33 -9.72 7.64
CA ALA A 26 -6.18 -9.88 8.51
C ALA A 26 -6.32 -11.15 9.36
N THR A 27 -5.33 -12.03 9.32
CA THR A 27 -5.31 -13.26 10.13
C THR A 27 -4.15 -13.21 11.12
N THR A 28 -4.43 -13.40 12.41
CA THR A 28 -3.40 -13.41 13.46
C THR A 28 -2.71 -14.76 13.58
N HIS A 29 -1.38 -14.80 13.49
CA HIS A 29 -0.58 -15.94 13.94
C HIS A 29 -0.44 -15.92 15.47
N THR A 30 -1.29 -16.68 16.17
CA THR A 30 -1.03 -17.00 17.58
C THR A 30 -0.27 -18.33 17.64
N ALA A 31 1.05 -18.28 17.76
CA ALA A 31 1.81 -19.44 18.20
C ALA A 31 1.39 -19.79 19.64
N ALA A 32 0.80 -20.97 19.82
CA ALA A 32 0.29 -21.43 21.10
C ALA A 32 1.42 -21.54 22.14
N ARG A 33 1.47 -20.60 23.09
CA ARG A 33 2.23 -20.75 24.35
C ARG A 33 1.27 -20.71 25.53
N LYS A 34 1.37 -21.73 26.37
CA LYS A 34 0.44 -22.09 27.45
C LYS A 34 0.54 -21.11 28.64
N ALA A 35 -0.62 -20.53 28.99
CA ALA A 35 -1.14 -20.07 30.30
C ALA A 35 -0.43 -19.00 31.18
N GLN A 36 -1.26 -18.02 31.59
CA GLN A 36 -1.28 -17.17 32.81
C GLN A 36 -0.23 -16.04 32.95
N THR A 37 -0.55 -14.76 33.22
CA THR A 37 -1.59 -14.16 34.08
C THR A 37 -1.86 -12.68 33.66
N ARG A 38 -3.09 -12.20 33.93
CA ARG A 38 -3.59 -10.83 33.80
C ARG A 38 -2.61 -9.74 34.26
N GLU A 39 -2.40 -8.73 33.42
CA GLU A 39 -2.27 -7.33 33.83
C GLU A 39 -2.66 -6.41 32.66
N GLY A 40 -3.43 -5.37 32.96
CA GLY A 40 -4.10 -4.55 31.96
C GLY A 40 -3.12 -3.74 31.10
N HIS A 41 -3.19 -3.93 29.79
CA HIS A 41 -2.71 -2.96 28.83
C HIS A 41 -3.90 -2.49 28.00
N SER A 42 -4.13 -1.18 28.07
CA SER A 42 -5.13 -0.43 27.32
C SER A 42 -5.02 -0.74 25.82
N ALA A 43 -5.88 -1.63 25.32
CA ALA A 43 -6.06 -1.85 23.89
C ALA A 43 -6.73 -0.61 23.27
N ARG A 44 -5.92 0.40 22.94
CA ARG A 44 -6.28 1.35 21.88
C ARG A 44 -6.31 0.54 20.59
N GLY A 45 -7.47 0.49 19.95
CA GLY A 45 -7.78 -0.38 18.82
C GLY A 45 -6.63 -0.56 17.85
N THR A 46 -5.92 -1.67 17.98
CA THR A 46 -4.98 -2.14 16.98
C THR A 46 -5.82 -2.62 15.81
N SER A 47 -5.63 -2.01 14.65
CA SER A 47 -6.03 -2.62 13.40
C SER A 47 -5.49 -4.05 13.37
N ASP A 48 -6.33 -5.03 13.04
CA ASP A 48 -5.86 -6.39 12.77
C ASP A 48 -4.89 -6.41 11.57
N TRP A 49 -4.89 -5.36 10.74
CA TRP A 49 -4.01 -5.27 9.58
C TRP A 49 -2.52 -5.15 9.95
N PRO A 50 -1.65 -5.95 9.30
CA PRO A 50 -0.21 -5.85 9.49
C PRO A 50 0.35 -4.59 8.80
N SER A 51 1.55 -4.19 9.22
CA SER A 51 2.37 -3.31 8.38
C SER A 51 2.85 -4.10 7.17
N LEU A 52 3.04 -3.41 6.05
CA LEU A 52 3.45 -3.98 4.78
C LEU A 52 4.84 -3.50 4.41
N LEU A 53 5.63 -4.38 3.82
CA LEU A 53 6.86 -4.03 3.11
C LEU A 53 6.63 -4.29 1.62
N LEU A 54 6.68 -3.22 0.82
CA LEU A 54 6.50 -3.28 -0.62
C LEU A 54 7.87 -3.21 -1.30
N HIS A 55 8.16 -4.18 -2.14
CA HIS A 55 9.33 -4.28 -2.99
C HIS A 55 8.95 -3.98 -4.43
N PHE A 56 9.53 -2.91 -4.98
CA PHE A 56 9.30 -2.51 -6.36
C PHE A 56 10.46 -2.99 -7.24
N THR A 57 10.14 -3.56 -8.40
CA THR A 57 11.08 -3.86 -9.48
C THR A 57 10.60 -3.22 -10.76
N VAL A 58 11.18 -2.08 -11.14
CA VAL A 58 10.86 -1.31 -12.33
C VAL A 58 11.55 -1.93 -13.55
N LYS A 59 10.78 -2.20 -14.61
CA LYS A 59 11.23 -2.74 -15.90
C LYS A 59 11.44 -1.65 -16.94
N ARG A 60 10.58 -0.61 -16.94
CA ARG A 60 10.70 0.54 -17.83
C ARG A 60 11.65 1.58 -17.22
N SER A 61 12.81 1.79 -17.82
CA SER A 61 13.86 2.68 -17.30
C SER A 61 13.39 4.12 -17.01
N SER A 62 12.41 4.63 -17.77
CA SER A 62 11.81 5.96 -17.57
C SER A 62 11.00 6.10 -16.28
N MET A 63 10.71 4.99 -15.58
CA MET A 63 9.99 4.97 -14.29
C MET A 63 10.94 4.64 -13.11
N SER A 64 12.25 4.69 -13.33
CA SER A 64 13.21 4.50 -12.24
C SER A 64 13.09 5.65 -11.24
N LEU A 65 13.12 5.31 -9.96
CA LEU A 65 13.01 6.27 -8.87
C LEU A 65 14.41 6.74 -8.48
N TYR A 66 14.73 8.01 -8.74
CA TYR A 66 16.09 8.55 -8.57
C TYR A 66 17.19 7.70 -9.23
N GLY A 67 16.88 7.09 -10.40
CA GLY A 67 17.80 6.23 -11.13
C GLY A 67 17.84 4.76 -10.64
N HIS A 68 17.07 4.42 -9.61
CA HIS A 68 16.98 3.05 -9.10
C HIS A 68 15.78 2.31 -9.70
N SER A 69 16.05 1.10 -10.22
CA SER A 69 15.00 0.18 -10.68
C SER A 69 14.47 -0.72 -9.58
N LYS A 70 15.09 -0.72 -8.39
CA LYS A 70 14.66 -1.48 -7.22
C LYS A 70 14.67 -0.60 -6.00
N PHE A 71 13.55 -0.57 -5.29
CA PHE A 71 13.41 0.19 -4.05
C PHE A 71 12.29 -0.42 -3.19
N THR A 72 12.24 -0.02 -1.93
CA THR A 72 11.26 -0.51 -0.98
C THR A 72 10.49 0.62 -0.30
N MET A 73 9.26 0.32 0.11
CA MET A 73 8.41 1.23 0.85
C MET A 73 7.73 0.47 1.99
N TYR A 74 7.64 1.10 3.16
CA TYR A 74 6.86 0.59 4.28
C TYR A 74 5.48 1.24 4.25
N ALA A 75 4.43 0.47 4.51
CA ALA A 75 3.08 1.00 4.71
C ALA A 75 2.52 0.49 6.04
N THR A 76 1.95 1.38 6.85
CA THR A 76 1.37 1.05 8.15
C THR A 76 -0.09 1.44 8.21
N PRO A 77 -0.99 0.51 8.57
CA PRO A 77 -2.42 0.76 8.50
C PRO A 77 -2.88 1.74 9.59
N ILE A 78 -3.64 2.74 9.15
CA ILE A 78 -4.43 3.68 9.92
C ILE A 78 -5.89 3.25 9.76
N VAL A 79 -6.52 2.80 10.84
CA VAL A 79 -7.95 2.43 10.78
C VAL A 79 -8.81 3.64 11.05
N SER A 80 -9.67 3.96 10.09
CA SER A 80 -10.80 4.84 10.33
C SER A 80 -11.79 4.15 11.27
N THR A 81 -12.33 4.89 12.24
CA THR A 81 -13.32 4.42 13.22
C THR A 81 -14.57 3.80 12.57
N ALA A 82 -14.79 4.04 11.28
CA ALA A 82 -15.88 3.46 10.49
C ALA A 82 -15.62 2.04 9.93
N ARG A 83 -14.42 1.44 10.10
CA ARG A 83 -14.02 0.09 9.63
C ARG A 83 -14.25 -0.22 8.13
N SER A 84 -14.70 0.75 7.32
CA SER A 84 -15.06 0.52 5.92
C SER A 84 -13.89 0.71 4.95
N ARG A 85 -12.81 1.38 5.37
CA ARG A 85 -11.59 1.58 4.57
C ARG A 85 -10.36 1.62 5.46
N VAL A 86 -9.31 0.93 5.05
CA VAL A 86 -7.99 0.98 5.70
C VAL A 86 -7.16 2.03 4.97
N MET A 87 -6.69 3.03 5.69
CA MET A 87 -5.72 4.00 5.17
C MET A 87 -4.33 3.56 5.60
N PHE A 88 -3.27 4.08 4.98
CA PHE A 88 -1.90 3.74 5.34
C PHE A 88 -1.02 4.98 5.44
N ASP A 89 -0.22 5.03 6.50
CA ASP A 89 0.95 5.89 6.55
C ASP A 89 2.09 5.18 5.81
N VAL A 90 2.89 5.92 5.05
CA VAL A 90 3.91 5.35 4.16
C VAL A 90 5.25 5.98 4.44
N TYR A 91 6.32 5.18 4.38
CA TYR A 91 7.69 5.65 4.47
C TYR A 91 8.57 4.97 3.44
N ALA A 92 9.41 5.76 2.77
CA ALA A 92 10.40 5.24 1.83
C ALA A 92 11.66 6.08 1.88
N THR A 93 12.80 5.42 1.70
CA THR A 93 14.09 6.08 1.54
C THR A 93 14.70 5.65 0.22
N VAL A 94 15.02 6.62 -0.61
CA VAL A 94 15.77 6.41 -1.86
C VAL A 94 16.93 7.39 -1.87
N HIS A 95 18.05 7.02 -2.46
CA HIS A 95 19.20 7.90 -2.60
C HIS A 95 19.52 8.13 -4.07
N ASP A 96 20.15 9.26 -4.37
CA ASP A 96 21.02 9.39 -5.53
C ASP A 96 22.48 9.43 -5.05
N ASP A 97 23.44 9.72 -5.94
CA ASP A 97 24.87 9.78 -5.60
C ASP A 97 25.22 10.84 -4.52
N LYS A 98 24.32 11.80 -4.26
CA LYS A 98 24.59 13.01 -3.45
C LYS A 98 23.59 13.22 -2.32
N THR A 99 22.41 12.63 -2.40
CA THR A 99 21.24 13.00 -1.60
C THR A 99 20.46 11.76 -1.20
N ALA A 100 20.10 11.65 0.07
CA ALA A 100 19.05 10.76 0.53
C ALA A 100 17.70 11.51 0.53
N TYR A 101 16.71 10.94 -0.15
CA TYR A 101 15.34 11.41 -0.17
C TYR A 101 14.49 10.49 0.70
N ASN A 102 13.89 11.08 1.73
CA ASN A 102 12.93 10.41 2.59
C ASN A 102 11.53 10.90 2.22
N TYR A 103 10.74 9.99 1.65
CA TYR A 103 9.32 10.22 1.41
C TYR A 103 8.51 9.70 2.60
N THR A 104 7.59 10.51 3.09
CA THR A 104 6.70 10.13 4.20
C THR A 104 5.29 10.59 3.89
N LEU A 105 4.31 9.71 3.96
CA LEU A 105 2.89 10.03 3.96
C LEU A 105 2.35 9.77 5.37
N VAL A 106 1.85 10.81 6.04
CA VAL A 106 1.24 10.69 7.36
C VAL A 106 -0.12 11.35 7.39
N ASN A 107 -1.17 10.60 7.74
CA ASN A 107 -2.55 11.07 7.79
C ASN A 107 -3.00 11.79 6.51
N GLY A 108 -2.54 11.32 5.35
CA GLY A 108 -2.85 11.92 4.04
C GLY A 108 -1.98 13.12 3.65
N VAL A 109 -1.04 13.54 4.49
CA VAL A 109 -0.07 14.59 4.16
C VAL A 109 1.25 13.98 3.74
N ALA A 110 1.70 14.30 2.53
CA ALA A 110 2.94 13.80 1.99
C ALA A 110 4.08 14.82 2.20
N TYR A 111 5.23 14.31 2.62
CA TYR A 111 6.46 15.05 2.87
C TYR A 111 7.59 14.44 2.07
N LEU A 112 8.44 15.30 1.51
CA LEU A 112 9.74 14.90 0.98
C LEU A 112 10.82 15.65 1.76
N GLN A 113 11.72 14.88 2.34
CA GLN A 113 12.91 15.40 2.99
C GLN A 113 14.13 15.03 2.16
N SER A 114 15.01 16.00 1.94
CA SER A 114 16.27 15.81 1.23
C SER A 114 17.42 16.03 2.21
N ASP A 115 18.25 15.00 2.36
CA ASP A 115 19.42 14.97 3.22
C ASP A 115 20.69 14.84 2.36
N PRO A 116 21.64 15.78 2.43
CA PRO A 116 22.92 15.64 1.72
C PRO A 116 23.71 14.45 2.29
N LEU A 117 24.17 13.55 1.42
CA LEU A 117 25.08 12.45 1.80
C LEU A 117 26.51 12.93 2.04
N VAL A 118 26.89 14.01 1.37
CA VAL A 118 28.20 14.67 1.55
C VAL A 118 28.00 15.93 2.38
N ALA A 119 28.67 15.98 3.53
CA ALA A 119 28.56 17.11 4.46
C ALA A 119 28.85 18.44 3.74
N ARG A 120 27.96 19.43 3.96
CA ARG A 120 28.03 20.81 3.43
C ARG A 120 27.75 20.97 1.93
N SER A 121 27.22 19.96 1.22
CA SER A 121 26.80 20.16 -0.19
C SER A 121 25.59 21.09 -0.33
N PHE A 122 24.62 20.99 0.58
CA PHE A 122 23.45 21.88 0.72
C PHE A 122 22.78 21.60 2.08
N PRO A 123 21.95 22.50 2.63
CA PRO A 123 21.25 22.24 3.89
C PRO A 123 20.17 21.15 3.72
N ARG A 124 19.89 20.41 4.80
CA ARG A 124 18.71 19.53 4.85
C ARG A 124 17.46 20.36 4.60
N SER A 125 16.52 19.80 3.84
CA SER A 125 15.24 20.45 3.58
C SER A 125 14.09 19.47 3.77
N VAL A 126 12.94 20.01 4.18
CA VAL A 126 11.68 19.28 4.28
C VAL A 126 10.62 20.11 3.56
N ARG A 127 9.88 19.50 2.64
CA ARG A 127 8.78 20.15 1.93
C ARG A 127 7.55 19.25 1.89
N CYS A 128 6.38 19.86 1.86
CA CYS A 128 5.15 19.15 1.54
C CYS A 128 5.17 18.80 0.05
N VAL A 129 4.68 17.62 -0.31
CA VAL A 129 4.46 17.25 -1.71
C VAL A 129 2.96 17.14 -1.95
N GLN A 130 2.51 17.70 -3.07
CA GLN A 130 1.10 17.71 -3.45
C GLN A 130 0.69 16.32 -3.96
N SER A 131 -0.61 16.07 -4.08
CA SER A 131 -1.16 14.77 -4.49
C SER A 131 -0.79 14.35 -5.92
N ASP A 132 -0.33 15.28 -6.76
CA ASP A 132 0.16 15.05 -8.11
C ASP A 132 1.66 14.70 -8.16
N PHE A 133 2.29 14.47 -7.01
CA PHE A 133 3.70 14.07 -6.95
C PHE A 133 3.87 12.64 -7.49
N VAL A 134 4.28 12.55 -8.76
CA VAL A 134 4.35 11.30 -9.55
C VAL A 134 5.63 10.49 -9.29
N ASP A 135 6.61 11.03 -8.56
CA ASP A 135 7.91 10.36 -8.40
C ASP A 135 7.78 9.06 -7.59
N PHE A 136 6.84 8.97 -6.66
CA PHE A 136 6.66 7.78 -5.82
C PHE A 136 5.40 7.00 -6.22
N PRO A 137 5.44 5.65 -6.20
CA PRO A 137 4.27 4.84 -6.47
C PRO A 137 3.08 5.20 -5.57
N PRO A 138 1.86 5.23 -6.11
CA PRO A 138 0.65 5.61 -5.38
C PRO A 138 0.19 4.45 -4.49
N ILE A 139 0.80 4.30 -3.31
CA ILE A 139 0.52 3.18 -2.40
C ILE A 139 -0.98 3.08 -2.05
N ALA A 140 -1.66 4.21 -1.87
CA ALA A 140 -3.10 4.21 -1.61
C ALA A 140 -3.89 3.59 -2.78
N SER A 141 -3.57 3.96 -4.04
CA SER A 141 -4.20 3.38 -5.23
C SER A 141 -3.90 1.89 -5.38
N ILE A 142 -2.67 1.46 -5.09
CA ILE A 142 -2.30 0.02 -5.12
C ILE A 142 -3.22 -0.76 -4.19
N LEU A 143 -3.44 -0.27 -2.97
CA LEU A 143 -4.23 -0.95 -1.95
C LEU A 143 -5.74 -0.87 -2.24
N ASP A 144 -6.23 0.27 -2.73
CA ASP A 144 -7.62 0.41 -3.18
C ASP A 144 -7.91 -0.60 -4.31
N ALA A 145 -6.99 -0.74 -5.28
CA ALA A 145 -7.13 -1.65 -6.41
C ALA A 145 -7.21 -3.13 -6.01
N LEU A 146 -6.57 -3.56 -4.92
CA LEU A 146 -6.68 -4.94 -4.42
C LEU A 146 -8.13 -5.32 -4.08
N ASN A 147 -8.93 -4.37 -3.60
CA ASN A 147 -10.35 -4.61 -3.32
C ASN A 147 -11.19 -4.77 -4.59
N GLU A 148 -10.65 -4.35 -5.74
CA GLU A 148 -11.29 -4.44 -7.06
C GLU A 148 -10.73 -5.59 -7.90
N ALA A 149 -9.85 -6.43 -7.33
CA ALA A 149 -9.23 -7.55 -8.02
C ALA A 149 -10.28 -8.54 -8.58
N VAL A 150 -10.13 -8.91 -9.85
CA VAL A 150 -11.06 -9.79 -10.57
C VAL A 150 -10.36 -11.11 -10.91
N PRO A 151 -10.92 -12.28 -10.56
CA PRO A 151 -10.31 -13.57 -10.92
C PRO A 151 -10.32 -13.76 -12.44
N VAL A 152 -9.24 -14.32 -12.98
CA VAL A 152 -9.08 -14.63 -14.40
C VAL A 152 -8.59 -16.06 -14.59
N ALA A 153 -9.09 -16.74 -15.63
CA ALA A 153 -8.71 -18.13 -15.90
C ALA A 153 -7.30 -18.24 -16.49
N GLU A 154 -6.90 -17.29 -17.33
CA GLU A 154 -5.58 -17.17 -17.91
C GLU A 154 -5.28 -15.70 -18.21
N LEU A 155 -4.04 -15.26 -18.04
CA LEU A 155 -3.58 -13.95 -18.50
C LEU A 155 -2.89 -14.09 -19.85
N SER A 156 -3.68 -13.98 -20.92
CA SER A 156 -3.15 -13.79 -22.27
C SER A 156 -3.17 -12.31 -22.64
N GLY A 157 -2.00 -11.66 -22.64
CA GLY A 157 -1.83 -10.31 -23.20
C GLY A 157 -0.98 -9.37 -22.34
N SER A 158 -0.02 -8.72 -22.99
CA SER A 158 0.88 -7.66 -22.49
C SER A 158 1.93 -7.99 -21.42
N ILE A 159 1.80 -9.06 -20.62
CA ILE A 159 2.75 -9.36 -19.51
C ILE A 159 3.87 -10.36 -19.93
N GLY A 160 3.91 -10.75 -21.20
CA GLY A 160 5.09 -11.34 -21.87
C GLY A 160 5.50 -12.76 -21.44
N SER A 161 4.94 -13.32 -20.38
CA SER A 161 5.22 -14.67 -19.88
C SER A 161 4.00 -15.27 -19.18
N THR A 162 3.88 -16.60 -19.20
CA THR A 162 2.91 -17.32 -18.40
C THR A 162 3.28 -17.11 -16.93
N ILE A 163 2.45 -16.36 -16.21
CA ILE A 163 2.60 -16.18 -14.77
C ILE A 163 1.95 -17.38 -14.11
N ASP A 164 2.76 -18.15 -13.41
CA ASP A 164 2.32 -19.30 -12.63
C ASP A 164 2.21 -18.86 -11.17
N CYS A 165 0.97 -18.73 -10.66
CA CYS A 165 0.74 -18.48 -9.24
C CYS A 165 0.62 -19.82 -8.53
N GLU A 166 1.29 -19.96 -7.39
CA GLU A 166 1.15 -21.16 -6.55
C GLU A 166 -0.32 -21.29 -6.09
N GLY A 167 -1.03 -22.31 -6.58
CA GLY A 167 -2.43 -22.59 -6.21
C GLY A 167 -3.52 -22.17 -7.23
N ASP A 168 -3.18 -21.94 -8.49
CA ASP A 168 -4.12 -21.75 -9.63
C ASP A 168 -5.02 -20.50 -9.60
N SER A 169 -4.91 -19.61 -8.60
CA SER A 169 -5.71 -18.38 -8.54
C SER A 169 -4.90 -17.15 -8.98
N ILE A 170 -5.18 -16.70 -10.21
CA ILE A 170 -4.64 -15.46 -10.77
C ILE A 170 -5.76 -14.42 -10.78
N TYR A 171 -5.44 -13.19 -10.34
CA TYR A 171 -6.35 -12.07 -10.40
C TYR A 171 -5.81 -10.99 -11.34
N LYS A 172 -6.70 -10.28 -12.02
CA LYS A 172 -6.39 -9.02 -12.70
C LYS A 172 -6.71 -7.87 -11.77
N VAL A 173 -5.80 -6.92 -11.66
CA VAL A 173 -5.97 -5.66 -10.93
C VAL A 173 -5.44 -4.50 -11.77
N SER A 174 -6.01 -3.30 -11.61
CA SER A 174 -5.55 -2.10 -12.32
C SER A 174 -5.25 -1.00 -11.31
N VAL A 175 -4.03 -0.46 -11.35
CA VAL A 175 -3.58 0.64 -10.47
C VAL A 175 -3.30 1.84 -11.35
N ASP A 176 -4.06 2.92 -11.18
CA ASP A 176 -3.92 4.17 -11.96
C ASP A 176 -3.84 3.93 -13.49
N GLY A 177 -4.59 2.92 -13.99
CA GLY A 177 -4.64 2.55 -15.41
C GLY A 177 -3.56 1.57 -15.86
N PHE A 178 -2.67 1.12 -14.97
CA PHE A 178 -1.71 0.05 -15.23
C PHE A 178 -2.27 -1.29 -14.79
N ASP A 179 -2.33 -2.24 -15.73
CA ASP A 179 -2.82 -3.59 -15.46
C ASP A 179 -1.70 -4.46 -14.86
N PHE A 180 -2.06 -5.23 -13.83
CA PHE A 180 -1.21 -6.23 -13.19
C PHE A 180 -1.91 -7.57 -13.10
N ALA A 181 -1.10 -8.63 -13.17
CA ALA A 181 -1.42 -9.95 -12.67
C ALA A 181 -1.16 -10.00 -11.17
N LEU A 182 -2.10 -10.45 -10.36
CA LEU A 182 -1.94 -10.60 -8.93
C LEU A 182 -1.93 -12.09 -8.56
N CYS A 183 -0.82 -12.53 -7.96
CA CYS A 183 -0.71 -13.78 -7.22
C CYS A 183 -0.77 -13.45 -5.74
N ALA A 184 -1.71 -14.02 -5.00
CA ALA A 184 -1.80 -13.83 -3.55
C ALA A 184 -1.54 -15.14 -2.82
N SER A 185 -0.79 -15.07 -1.73
CA SER A 185 -0.66 -16.12 -0.73
C SER A 185 -1.31 -15.62 0.55
N GLU A 186 -2.15 -16.45 1.18
CA GLU A 186 -2.89 -16.03 2.38
C GLU A 186 -1.97 -15.58 3.53
N HIS A 187 -0.72 -16.07 3.58
CA HIS A 187 0.17 -15.89 4.72
C HIS A 187 1.48 -15.17 4.41
N GLU A 188 1.91 -15.15 3.15
CA GLU A 188 3.23 -14.60 2.77
C GLU A 188 3.11 -13.23 2.08
N GLY A 189 1.88 -12.77 1.84
CA GLY A 189 1.60 -11.54 1.14
C GLY A 189 1.20 -11.78 -0.31
N PHE A 190 1.59 -10.90 -1.22
CA PHE A 190 1.17 -11.02 -2.61
C PHE A 190 2.16 -10.38 -3.58
N LYS A 191 2.06 -10.79 -4.84
CA LYS A 191 2.90 -10.30 -5.92
C LYS A 191 2.06 -9.86 -7.10
N MET A 192 2.32 -8.64 -7.55
CA MET A 192 1.71 -8.01 -8.71
C MET A 192 2.75 -7.93 -9.83
N TYR A 193 2.45 -8.54 -10.97
CA TYR A 193 3.31 -8.51 -12.15
C TYR A 193 2.72 -7.58 -13.21
N GLY A 194 3.48 -6.57 -13.60
CA GLY A 194 3.09 -5.59 -14.61
C GLY A 194 4.07 -5.55 -15.77
N SER A 195 3.67 -4.90 -16.87
CA SER A 195 4.59 -4.67 -18.00
C SER A 195 5.72 -3.70 -17.63
N ASP A 196 5.43 -2.71 -16.79
CA ASP A 196 6.35 -1.62 -16.49
C ASP A 196 7.07 -1.79 -15.14
N MET A 197 6.46 -2.51 -14.20
CA MET A 197 7.05 -2.85 -12.91
C MET A 197 6.39 -4.09 -12.32
N ASP A 198 7.10 -4.74 -11.40
CA ASP A 198 6.55 -5.73 -10.48
C ASP A 198 6.51 -5.14 -9.06
N ILE A 199 5.54 -5.56 -8.27
CA ILE A 199 5.36 -5.17 -6.87
C ILE A 199 5.20 -6.45 -6.05
N GLU A 200 6.07 -6.66 -5.09
CA GLU A 200 5.99 -7.79 -4.15
C GLU A 200 5.76 -7.23 -2.76
N VAL A 201 4.77 -7.76 -2.05
CA VAL A 201 4.31 -7.22 -0.77
C VAL A 201 4.42 -8.30 0.28
N GLU A 202 5.17 -8.00 1.34
CA GLU A 202 5.32 -8.86 2.51
C GLU A 202 4.49 -8.30 3.68
N TYR A 203 3.90 -9.20 4.47
CA TYR A 203 3.24 -8.86 5.73
C TYR A 203 4.27 -8.88 6.86
N LEU A 204 4.42 -7.77 7.58
CA LEU A 204 5.38 -7.65 8.68
C LEU A 204 4.77 -8.08 10.01
N ASP A 205 5.51 -8.92 10.74
CA ASP A 205 5.17 -9.35 12.10
C ASP A 205 5.17 -8.19 13.13
N THR A 206 5.93 -7.14 12.82
CA THR A 206 6.05 -5.96 13.69
C THR A 206 5.50 -4.73 13.01
N ARG A 207 4.73 -3.95 13.76
CA ARG A 207 4.17 -2.70 13.28
C ARG A 207 5.28 -1.66 13.14
N VAL A 208 5.45 -1.13 11.93
CA VAL A 208 6.35 -0.02 11.65
C VAL A 208 5.69 1.28 12.10
N ARG A 209 6.45 2.16 12.77
CA ARG A 209 5.94 3.47 13.17
C ARG A 209 6.43 4.52 12.18
N VAL A 210 5.52 5.01 11.34
CA VAL A 210 5.78 6.13 10.42
C VAL A 210 5.44 7.44 11.15
N VAL A 211 6.32 8.43 11.05
CA VAL A 211 6.13 9.76 11.67
C VAL A 211 6.50 10.85 10.69
N ALA A 212 5.81 11.99 10.77
CA ALA A 212 6.13 13.15 9.97
C ALA A 212 7.56 13.64 10.31
N PRO A 213 8.33 14.13 9.32
CA PRO A 213 9.68 14.64 9.55
C PRO A 213 9.66 15.88 10.45
N VAL A 214 10.66 16.00 11.32
CA VAL A 214 10.89 17.19 12.14
C VAL A 214 11.61 18.24 11.30
N VAL A 215 11.09 19.46 11.28
CA VAL A 215 11.75 20.61 10.66
C VAL A 215 12.53 21.32 11.75
N ALA A 216 13.86 21.21 11.72
CA ALA A 216 14.71 22.07 12.54
C ALA A 216 14.70 23.46 11.89
N LEU A 217 14.26 24.48 12.63
CA LEU A 217 14.47 25.86 12.25
C LEU A 217 15.86 26.26 12.77
N ASP A 218 16.61 27.03 12.00
CA ASP A 218 17.84 27.64 12.51
C ASP A 218 17.45 28.63 13.62
N ASP A 219 18.00 28.44 14.82
CA ASP A 219 17.56 28.99 16.12
C ASP A 219 17.77 30.53 16.32
N ASP A 220 17.55 31.38 15.31
CA ASP A 220 17.94 32.80 15.39
C ASP A 220 16.80 33.85 15.40
N ASP A 221 15.52 33.49 15.51
CA ASP A 221 14.45 34.50 15.72
C ASP A 221 13.38 34.07 16.74
N ASP A 222 13.23 34.90 17.78
CA ASP A 222 12.31 34.82 18.93
C ASP A 222 10.80 34.94 18.56
N ASP A 223 10.28 34.16 17.61
CA ASP A 223 8.84 34.15 17.32
C ASP A 223 8.33 32.73 17.03
N ASP A 224 7.49 32.23 17.93
CA ASP A 224 6.60 31.06 17.85
C ASP A 224 6.89 30.06 16.71
N SER A 225 7.65 29.00 17.02
CA SER A 225 7.80 27.73 16.28
C SER A 225 6.91 27.61 15.03
N ALA A 226 7.38 28.16 13.90
CA ALA A 226 6.68 28.10 12.62
C ALA A 226 6.73 26.67 12.08
N LYS A 227 5.75 25.84 12.47
CA LYS A 227 5.57 24.49 11.93
C LYS A 227 5.39 24.57 10.43
N LEU A 228 6.11 23.74 9.67
CA LEU A 228 5.85 23.55 8.24
C LEU A 228 4.37 23.21 8.05
N LYS A 229 3.61 24.18 7.53
CA LYS A 229 2.16 24.07 7.41
C LYS A 229 1.81 23.44 6.06
N CYS A 230 1.62 22.13 6.07
CA CYS A 230 1.17 21.42 4.89
C CYS A 230 -0.35 21.52 4.73
N PRO A 231 -0.86 21.82 3.52
CA PRO A 231 -2.28 21.71 3.24
C PRO A 231 -2.75 20.26 3.45
N GLY A 232 -3.93 20.08 4.04
CA GLY A 232 -4.50 18.75 4.32
C GLY A 232 -4.05 18.10 5.63
N ALA A 233 -3.21 18.74 6.43
CA ALA A 233 -2.97 18.32 7.80
C ALA A 233 -4.25 18.52 8.63
N LEU A 234 -4.93 17.40 8.93
CA LEU A 234 -6.09 17.36 9.83
C LEU A 234 -5.69 17.72 11.27
#